data_AF-A0A150GC79-F1
#
_entry.id   AF-A0A150GC79-F1
#
_cell.length_a   1.000
_cell.length_b   1.000
_cell.length_c   1.000
_cell.angle_alpha   90.00
_cell.angle_beta   90.00
_cell.angle_gamma   90.00
#
_symmetry.space_group_name_H-M   'P 1'
#
loop_
_entity.id
_entity.type
_entity.pdbx_description
1 polymer ?
#
loop_
_entity_poly.entity_id
_entity_poly.type
_entity_poly.pdbx_seq_one_letter_code
_entity_poly.pdbx_strand_id
1 'polypeptide(L)'
;MRRQQGPNDPPPAVKVPPFVRPALQQLLRSELDYFNRLPDEMRRRVVGPDIERYDRVKYDMLHYGDIAFTLAGVKPCALIAHGSGGPPFIRGLVEACVAPLMRDFRLDAVGFQLAEISHSLLTSNPVHPGFQDCWLLANTRHPAYALARETFLVPHPEPVDEREIGRALGYPLPEGGATVRYIDKSAVDEAGVGVGCMAAVPVLEYFCSDAGGVPEVLRHFAAYERVWRQLGRALAIEAQGHPELRVAAMRHARREMAR
;
A
#
# COMPACT_ATOMS: atom_id res chain seq x y z
N MET A 1 -25.49 24.35 -8.99
CA MET A 1 -24.39 24.36 -8.00
C MET A 1 -23.93 22.93 -7.77
N ARG A 2 -22.69 22.58 -8.15
CA ARG A 2 -22.10 21.27 -7.81
C ARG A 2 -21.65 21.33 -6.34
N ARG A 3 -22.17 20.45 -5.48
CA ARG A 3 -21.62 20.25 -4.13
C ARG A 3 -20.15 19.86 -4.27
N GLN A 4 -19.24 20.62 -3.65
CA GLN A 4 -17.86 20.18 -3.48
C GLN A 4 -17.89 18.95 -2.57
N GLN A 5 -17.33 17.82 -3.02
CA GLN A 5 -17.14 16.66 -2.15
C GLN A 5 -16.20 17.06 -1.02
N GLY A 6 -16.59 16.76 0.21
CA GLY A 6 -15.70 16.90 1.35
C GLY A 6 -14.54 15.90 1.25
N PRO A 7 -13.40 16.15 1.92
CA PRO A 7 -12.25 15.24 1.90
C PRO A 7 -12.57 13.83 2.46
N ASN A 8 -13.75 13.65 3.07
CA ASN A 8 -14.20 12.41 3.70
C ASN A 8 -15.41 11.75 2.99
N ASP A 9 -15.89 12.31 1.87
CA ASP A 9 -16.95 11.69 1.07
C ASP A 9 -16.38 10.43 0.37
N PRO A 10 -17.14 9.32 0.31
CA PRO A 10 -16.67 8.15 -0.41
C PRO A 10 -16.40 8.54 -1.87
N PRO A 11 -15.25 8.15 -2.43
CA PRO A 11 -14.96 8.46 -3.82
C PRO A 11 -16.10 7.93 -4.70
N PRO A 12 -16.45 8.65 -5.79
CA PRO A 12 -17.44 8.16 -6.74
C PRO A 12 -17.08 6.75 -7.17
N ALA A 13 -18.08 5.93 -7.53
CA ALA A 13 -17.84 4.54 -7.90
C ALA A 13 -16.74 4.45 -8.97
N VAL A 14 -15.56 3.99 -8.56
CA VAL A 14 -14.41 3.90 -9.43
C VAL A 14 -14.55 2.63 -10.26
N LYS A 15 -14.71 2.81 -11.57
CA LYS A 15 -14.61 1.72 -12.52
C LYS A 15 -13.14 1.39 -12.70
N VAL A 16 -12.74 0.19 -12.26
CA VAL A 16 -11.36 -0.24 -12.36
C VAL A 16 -10.96 -0.34 -13.86
N PRO A 17 -9.87 0.34 -14.29
CA PRO A 17 -9.41 0.23 -15.66
C PRO A 17 -9.07 -1.22 -16.04
N PRO A 18 -9.32 -1.66 -17.29
CA PRO A 18 -9.17 -3.06 -17.69
C PRO A 18 -7.72 -3.57 -17.58
N PHE A 19 -6.73 -2.69 -17.63
CA PHE A 19 -5.33 -3.06 -17.49
C PHE A 19 -4.91 -3.37 -16.03
N VAL A 20 -5.69 -2.96 -15.03
CA VAL A 20 -5.28 -3.11 -13.62
C VAL A 20 -5.22 -4.57 -13.19
N ARG A 21 -6.17 -5.41 -13.65
CA ARG A 21 -6.16 -6.84 -13.32
C ARG A 21 -4.91 -7.57 -13.86
N PRO A 22 -4.57 -7.52 -15.16
CA PRO A 22 -3.35 -8.14 -15.65
C PRO A 22 -2.08 -7.50 -15.05
N ALA A 23 -2.08 -6.18 -14.80
CA ALA A 23 -0.98 -5.50 -14.12
C ALA A 23 -0.75 -6.04 -12.70
N LEU A 24 -1.83 -6.22 -11.93
CA LEU A 24 -1.78 -6.81 -10.60
C LEU A 24 -1.19 -8.23 -10.62
N GLN A 25 -1.63 -9.07 -11.56
CA GLN A 25 -1.15 -10.45 -11.69
C GLN A 25 0.34 -10.50 -12.06
N GLN A 26 0.77 -9.66 -13.00
CA GLN A 26 2.18 -9.52 -13.37
C GLN A 26 3.00 -9.09 -12.16
N LEU A 27 2.55 -8.05 -11.44
CA LEU A 27 3.28 -7.50 -10.30
C LEU A 27 3.41 -8.50 -9.16
N LEU A 28 2.31 -9.14 -8.74
CA LEU A 28 2.35 -10.16 -7.68
C LEU A 28 3.35 -11.27 -8.02
N ARG A 29 3.33 -11.77 -9.26
CA ARG A 29 4.28 -12.79 -9.72
C ARG A 29 5.72 -12.28 -9.70
N SER A 30 5.98 -11.09 -10.23
CA SER A 30 7.31 -10.51 -10.29
C SER A 30 7.89 -10.23 -8.90
N GLU A 31 7.09 -9.72 -7.96
CA GLU A 31 7.55 -9.51 -6.59
C GLU A 31 7.89 -10.85 -5.91
N LEU A 32 7.02 -11.85 -6.01
CA LEU A 32 7.29 -13.18 -5.46
C LEU A 32 8.55 -13.81 -6.07
N ASP A 33 8.73 -13.72 -7.39
CA ASP A 33 9.92 -14.20 -8.08
C ASP A 33 11.18 -13.45 -7.61
N TYR A 34 11.09 -12.13 -7.41
CA TYR A 34 12.19 -11.32 -6.88
C TYR A 34 12.58 -11.77 -5.47
N PHE A 35 11.62 -11.83 -4.54
CA PHE A 35 11.86 -12.27 -3.16
C PHE A 35 12.39 -13.71 -3.10
N ASN A 36 11.90 -14.62 -3.94
CA ASN A 36 12.39 -16.00 -3.97
C ASN A 36 13.82 -16.13 -4.52
N ARG A 37 14.31 -15.14 -5.28
CA ARG A 37 15.66 -15.13 -5.87
C ARG A 37 16.67 -14.30 -5.08
N LEU A 38 16.25 -13.62 -4.02
CA LEU A 38 17.18 -12.84 -3.20
C LEU A 38 18.30 -13.73 -2.64
N PRO A 39 19.57 -13.29 -2.68
CA PRO A 39 20.66 -13.95 -2.00
C PRO A 39 20.42 -13.99 -0.47
N ASP A 40 20.94 -15.02 0.21
CA ASP A 40 20.80 -15.17 1.66
C ASP A 40 21.25 -13.93 2.45
N GLU A 41 22.28 -13.22 1.98
CA GLU A 41 22.73 -11.97 2.58
C GLU A 41 21.61 -10.92 2.61
N MET A 42 20.90 -10.74 1.50
CA MET A 42 19.76 -9.81 1.42
C MET A 42 18.59 -10.30 2.27
N ARG A 43 18.30 -11.61 2.27
CA ARG A 43 17.27 -12.19 3.14
C ARG A 43 17.54 -11.90 4.62
N ARG A 44 18.79 -12.07 5.07
CA ARG A 44 19.20 -11.75 6.45
C ARG A 44 19.11 -10.26 6.77
N ARG A 45 19.34 -9.37 5.80
CA ARG A 45 19.11 -7.93 6.03
C ARG A 45 17.62 -7.63 6.27
N VAL A 46 16.74 -8.33 5.53
CA VAL A 46 15.29 -8.19 5.66
C VAL A 46 14.76 -8.68 7.01
N VAL A 47 15.08 -9.91 7.43
CA VAL A 47 14.52 -10.52 8.66
C VAL A 47 15.45 -10.53 9.88
N GLY A 48 16.68 -10.05 9.71
CA GLY A 48 17.70 -10.15 10.75
C GLY A 48 18.30 -11.58 10.84
N PRO A 49 18.72 -12.01 12.05
CA PRO A 49 19.44 -13.28 12.22
C PRO A 49 18.56 -14.53 11.99
N ASP A 50 17.23 -14.40 12.08
CA ASP A 50 16.29 -15.51 11.96
C ASP A 50 15.81 -15.67 10.51
N ILE A 51 16.68 -16.24 9.65
CA ILE A 51 16.38 -16.43 8.22
C ILE A 51 15.19 -17.35 7.97
N GLU A 52 14.84 -18.24 8.91
CA GLU A 52 13.69 -19.13 8.81
C GLU A 52 12.36 -18.36 8.80
N ARG A 53 12.35 -17.13 9.32
CA ARG A 53 11.20 -16.21 9.23
C ARG A 53 11.02 -15.59 7.85
N TYR A 54 12.02 -15.65 6.98
CA TYR A 54 12.00 -14.96 5.69
C TYR A 54 10.79 -15.34 4.84
N ASP A 55 10.46 -16.62 4.78
CA ASP A 55 9.32 -17.09 3.99
C ASP A 55 7.98 -16.56 4.48
N ARG A 56 7.87 -16.13 5.74
CA ARG A 56 6.67 -15.45 6.25
C ARG A 56 6.73 -13.95 5.98
N VAL A 57 7.85 -13.32 6.31
CA VAL A 57 8.00 -11.86 6.25
C VAL A 57 7.94 -11.33 4.81
N LYS A 58 8.40 -12.10 3.81
CA LYS A 58 8.36 -11.63 2.41
C LYS A 58 6.97 -11.25 1.92
N TYR A 59 5.91 -11.86 2.46
CA TYR A 59 4.53 -11.52 2.09
C TYR A 59 4.08 -10.18 2.68
N ASP A 60 4.60 -9.80 3.85
CA ASP A 60 4.37 -8.48 4.45
C ASP A 60 5.11 -7.37 3.70
N MET A 61 6.01 -7.72 2.77
CA MET A 61 6.81 -6.79 1.99
C MET A 61 6.34 -6.60 0.54
N LEU A 62 5.24 -7.24 0.14
CA LEU A 62 4.70 -7.10 -1.22
C LEU A 62 3.99 -5.75 -1.36
N HIS A 63 4.25 -5.02 -2.46
CA HIS A 63 3.60 -3.75 -2.77
C HIS A 63 2.47 -3.89 -3.80
N TYR A 64 2.22 -5.10 -4.32
CA TYR A 64 1.23 -5.34 -5.37
C TYR A 64 -0.15 -4.74 -5.07
N GLY A 65 -0.55 -4.78 -3.80
CA GLY A 65 -1.77 -4.17 -3.28
C GLY A 65 -1.82 -2.66 -3.42
N ASP A 66 -0.85 -1.97 -2.80
CA ASP A 66 -0.78 -0.51 -2.76
C ASP A 66 -0.64 0.09 -4.17
N ILE A 67 0.14 -0.59 -5.01
CA ILE A 67 0.27 -0.26 -6.44
C ILE A 67 -1.06 -0.47 -7.16
N ALA A 68 -1.78 -1.58 -6.97
CA ALA A 68 -3.08 -1.77 -7.61
C ALA A 68 -4.12 -0.72 -7.20
N PHE A 69 -4.15 -0.29 -5.94
CA PHE A 69 -5.03 0.79 -5.50
C PHE A 69 -4.69 2.13 -6.18
N THR A 70 -3.39 2.39 -6.39
CA THR A 70 -2.92 3.54 -7.16
C THR A 70 -3.34 3.44 -8.63
N LEU A 71 -3.11 2.29 -9.28
CA LEU A 71 -3.49 2.03 -10.68
C LEU A 71 -5.00 2.08 -10.92
N ALA A 72 -5.78 1.64 -9.93
CA ALA A 72 -7.24 1.75 -9.94
C ALA A 72 -7.71 3.20 -9.76
N GLY A 73 -6.85 4.11 -9.28
CA GLY A 73 -7.15 5.52 -9.07
C GLY A 73 -7.91 5.83 -7.79
N VAL A 74 -7.91 4.91 -6.82
CA VAL A 74 -8.44 5.18 -5.46
C VAL A 74 -7.39 5.71 -4.50
N LYS A 75 -6.10 5.54 -4.84
CA LYS A 75 -4.97 6.08 -4.10
C LYS A 75 -4.17 7.06 -4.98
N PRO A 76 -3.68 8.18 -4.44
CA PRO A 76 -2.83 9.12 -5.18
C PRO A 76 -1.50 8.53 -5.64
N CYS A 77 -0.85 7.74 -4.78
CA CYS A 77 0.48 7.19 -5.04
C CYS A 77 0.78 6.01 -4.12
N ALA A 78 1.67 5.11 -4.55
CA ALA A 78 2.27 4.07 -3.71
C ALA A 78 3.74 4.45 -3.42
N LEU A 79 4.12 4.42 -2.15
CA LEU A 79 5.50 4.60 -1.71
C LEU A 79 6.16 3.24 -1.58
N ILE A 80 7.26 3.05 -2.29
CA ILE A 80 8.04 1.80 -2.31
C ILE A 80 9.27 2.06 -1.46
N ALA A 81 9.20 1.64 -0.20
CA ALA A 81 10.19 1.91 0.83
C ALA A 81 10.30 0.75 1.82
N HIS A 82 11.53 0.42 2.22
CA HIS A 82 11.79 -0.57 3.27
C HIS A 82 13.03 -0.18 4.07
N GLY A 83 12.88 -0.08 5.39
CA GLY A 83 13.99 0.25 6.29
C GLY A 83 15.07 -0.84 6.40
N SER A 84 14.74 -2.10 6.12
CA SER A 84 15.62 -3.25 6.40
C SER A 84 16.46 -3.73 5.21
N GLY A 85 16.10 -3.41 3.96
CA GLY A 85 16.83 -3.88 2.77
C GLY A 85 17.95 -2.94 2.29
N GLY A 86 17.88 -1.66 2.64
CA GLY A 86 18.76 -0.62 2.13
C GLY A 86 18.54 -0.30 0.64
N PRO A 87 19.29 0.67 0.09
CA PRO A 87 19.09 1.16 -1.28
C PRO A 87 19.18 0.10 -2.40
N PRO A 88 20.14 -0.87 -2.37
CA PRO A 88 20.24 -1.88 -3.43
C PRO A 88 19.00 -2.78 -3.52
N PHE A 89 18.36 -3.05 -2.38
CA PHE A 89 17.16 -3.88 -2.33
C PHE A 89 15.96 -3.17 -2.97
N ILE A 90 15.68 -1.91 -2.57
CA ILE A 90 14.57 -1.15 -3.15
C ILE A 90 14.77 -0.93 -4.65
N ARG A 91 15.97 -0.53 -5.06
CA ARG A 91 16.30 -0.36 -6.49
C ARG A 91 16.06 -1.66 -7.26
N GLY A 92 16.56 -2.78 -6.75
CA GLY A 92 16.37 -4.09 -7.40
C GLY A 92 14.89 -4.49 -7.51
N LEU A 93 14.09 -4.26 -6.48
CA LEU A 93 12.65 -4.52 -6.51
C LEU A 93 11.96 -3.68 -7.62
N VAL A 94 12.25 -2.38 -7.67
CA VAL A 94 11.67 -1.46 -8.66
C VAL A 94 12.08 -1.86 -10.08
N GLU A 95 13.36 -2.12 -10.31
CA GLU A 95 13.89 -2.52 -11.62
C GLU A 95 13.34 -3.87 -12.08
N ALA A 96 13.16 -4.83 -11.16
CA ALA A 96 12.67 -6.17 -11.49
C ALA A 96 11.14 -6.24 -11.63
N CYS A 97 10.38 -5.40 -10.92
CA CYS A 97 8.93 -5.56 -10.78
C CYS A 97 8.14 -4.37 -11.33
N VAL A 98 8.50 -3.14 -10.94
CA VAL A 98 7.66 -1.95 -11.21
C VAL A 98 8.02 -1.27 -12.53
N ALA A 99 9.30 -1.17 -12.88
CA ALA A 99 9.72 -0.62 -14.17
C ALA A 99 9.20 -1.46 -15.37
N PRO A 100 9.23 -2.80 -15.35
CA PRO A 100 8.57 -3.62 -16.37
C PRO A 100 7.07 -3.34 -16.45
N LEU A 101 6.39 -3.20 -15.31
CA LEU A 101 4.97 -2.85 -15.26
C LEU A 101 4.67 -1.52 -15.97
N MET A 102 5.50 -0.49 -15.70
CA MET A 102 5.38 0.82 -16.36
C MET A 102 5.46 0.71 -17.88
N ARG A 103 6.43 -0.07 -18.38
CA ARG A 103 6.65 -0.27 -19.82
C ARG A 103 5.55 -1.10 -20.46
N ASP A 104 5.25 -2.27 -19.91
CA ASP A 104 4.41 -3.28 -20.54
C ASP A 104 2.95 -2.81 -20.63
N PHE A 105 2.50 -1.97 -19.69
CA PHE A 105 1.16 -1.35 -19.70
C PHE A 105 1.16 0.12 -20.15
N ARG A 106 2.31 0.68 -20.55
CA ARG A 106 2.48 2.08 -20.96
C ARG A 106 1.83 3.06 -19.98
N LEU A 107 2.13 2.87 -18.70
CA LEU A 107 1.46 3.58 -17.60
C LEU A 107 1.71 5.10 -17.64
N ASP A 108 2.87 5.51 -18.15
CA ASP A 108 3.21 6.91 -18.44
C ASP A 108 2.19 7.57 -19.38
N ALA A 109 1.82 6.89 -20.46
CA ALA A 109 0.88 7.40 -21.46
C ALA A 109 -0.55 7.58 -20.90
N VAL A 110 -0.88 6.90 -19.80
CA VAL A 110 -2.19 6.98 -19.15
C VAL A 110 -2.16 7.74 -17.82
N GLY A 111 -1.06 8.44 -17.52
CA GLY A 111 -0.97 9.40 -16.43
C GLY A 111 -0.42 8.83 -15.12
N PHE A 112 0.47 7.85 -15.18
CA PHE A 112 1.27 7.43 -14.01
C PHE A 112 2.72 7.86 -14.15
N GLN A 113 3.37 8.12 -13.02
CA GLN A 113 4.77 8.48 -12.94
C GLN A 113 5.46 7.56 -11.94
N LEU A 114 6.60 7.00 -12.33
CA LEU A 114 7.52 6.34 -11.41
C LEU A 114 8.71 7.29 -11.21
N ALA A 115 9.00 7.66 -9.96
CA ALA A 115 10.07 8.60 -9.61
C ALA A 115 10.88 8.11 -8.41
N GLU A 116 12.20 8.30 -8.47
CA GLU A 116 13.10 8.08 -7.34
C GLU A 116 13.07 9.30 -6.42
N ILE A 117 12.95 9.05 -5.11
CA ILE A 117 13.12 10.04 -4.05
C ILE A 117 14.60 10.02 -3.66
N SER A 118 15.39 10.82 -4.36
CA SER A 118 16.86 10.86 -4.22
C SER A 118 17.35 11.82 -3.11
N HIS A 119 16.45 12.60 -2.52
CA HIS A 119 16.76 13.48 -1.40
C HIS A 119 16.35 12.83 -0.08
N SER A 120 16.94 13.29 1.02
CA SER A 120 16.51 12.88 2.36
C SER A 120 15.17 13.54 2.68
N LEU A 121 14.16 12.73 2.98
CA LEU A 121 12.86 13.20 3.47
C LEU A 121 12.79 12.87 4.96
N LEU A 122 12.94 13.90 5.80
CA LEU A 122 12.78 13.77 7.25
C LEU A 122 11.30 13.84 7.60
N THR A 123 10.89 13.07 8.61
CA THR A 123 9.52 13.11 9.12
C THR A 123 9.49 13.55 10.58
N SER A 124 8.36 14.09 11.03
CA SER A 124 8.14 14.40 12.44
C SER A 124 7.97 13.16 13.33
N ASN A 125 7.83 11.96 12.76
CA ASN A 125 7.66 10.72 13.51
C ASN A 125 9.02 10.20 14.03
N PRO A 126 9.23 10.09 15.36
CA PRO A 126 10.50 9.64 15.93
C PRO A 126 10.80 8.15 15.65
N VAL A 127 9.79 7.34 15.33
CA VAL A 127 9.94 5.92 14.97
C VAL A 127 10.41 5.78 13.51
N HIS A 128 9.98 6.70 12.65
CA HIS A 128 10.32 6.74 11.24
C HIS A 128 10.91 8.11 10.88
N PRO A 129 12.12 8.45 11.39
CA PRO A 129 12.66 9.82 11.35
C PRO A 129 12.91 10.33 9.92
N GLY A 130 12.93 9.44 8.93
CA GLY A 130 13.03 9.80 7.53
C GLY A 130 13.22 8.58 6.66
N PHE A 131 13.21 8.82 5.35
CA PHE A 131 13.60 7.84 4.34
C PHE A 131 14.34 8.52 3.19
N GLN A 132 15.19 7.74 2.54
CA GLN A 132 16.00 8.13 1.39
C GLN A 132 16.06 6.93 0.43
N ASP A 133 16.32 7.19 -0.86
CA ASP A 133 16.49 6.16 -1.90
C ASP A 133 15.24 5.27 -2.05
N CYS A 134 14.08 5.87 -1.83
CA CYS A 134 12.77 5.25 -1.99
C CYS A 134 12.19 5.62 -3.36
N TRP A 135 11.11 4.94 -3.76
CA TRP A 135 10.47 5.21 -5.05
C TRP A 135 8.99 5.52 -4.86
N LEU A 136 8.46 6.40 -5.71
CA LEU A 136 7.06 6.77 -5.73
C LEU A 136 6.45 6.37 -7.08
N LEU A 137 5.42 5.54 -7.05
CA LEU A 137 4.51 5.37 -8.17
C LEU A 137 3.29 6.27 -7.95
N ALA A 138 3.13 7.33 -8.73
CA ALA A 138 2.08 8.32 -8.56
C ALA A 138 1.08 8.33 -9.73
N ASN A 139 -0.21 8.47 -9.42
CA ASN A 139 -1.26 8.77 -10.38
C ASN A 139 -1.36 10.28 -10.58
N THR A 140 -0.78 10.79 -11.67
CA THR A 140 -0.72 12.23 -11.99
C THR A 140 -2.10 12.86 -12.26
N ARG A 141 -3.14 12.03 -12.46
CA ARG A 141 -4.53 12.47 -12.67
C ARG A 141 -5.36 12.45 -11.39
N HIS A 142 -4.82 11.92 -10.29
CA HIS A 142 -5.54 11.89 -9.02
C HIS A 142 -5.64 13.31 -8.44
N PRO A 143 -6.79 13.72 -7.85
CA PRO A 143 -6.97 15.06 -7.29
C PRO A 143 -5.92 15.44 -6.22
N ALA A 144 -5.43 14.46 -5.47
CA ALA A 144 -4.40 14.65 -4.44
C ALA A 144 -2.95 14.51 -4.97
N TYR A 145 -2.73 14.38 -6.29
CA TYR A 145 -1.38 14.25 -6.85
C TYR A 145 -0.48 15.45 -6.52
N ALA A 146 -1.04 16.67 -6.51
CA ALA A 146 -0.26 17.86 -6.18
C ALA A 146 0.35 17.77 -4.78
N LEU A 147 -0.44 17.27 -3.80
CA LEU A 147 0.04 17.03 -2.45
C LEU A 147 1.10 15.91 -2.44
N ALA A 148 0.85 14.78 -3.09
CA ALA A 148 1.83 13.68 -3.17
C ALA A 148 3.18 14.13 -3.77
N ARG A 149 3.14 14.92 -4.84
CA ARG A 149 4.35 15.47 -5.47
C ARG A 149 5.08 16.42 -4.52
N GLU A 150 4.37 17.36 -3.90
CA GLU A 150 4.97 18.33 -2.99
C GLU A 150 5.60 17.62 -1.79
N THR A 151 4.89 16.67 -1.18
CA THR A 151 5.36 15.94 -0.02
C THR A 151 6.59 15.07 -0.32
N PHE A 152 6.61 14.32 -1.43
CA PHE A 152 7.64 13.30 -1.66
C PHE A 152 8.71 13.65 -2.69
N LEU A 153 8.41 14.49 -3.67
CA LEU A 153 9.30 14.75 -4.81
C LEU A 153 9.97 16.13 -4.75
N VAL A 154 9.52 17.00 -3.84
CA VAL A 154 10.15 18.30 -3.58
C VAL A 154 10.93 18.20 -2.26
N PRO A 155 12.23 18.57 -2.24
CA PRO A 155 13.00 18.60 -1.00
C PRO A 155 12.44 19.62 0.00
N HIS A 156 12.39 19.24 1.27
CA HIS A 156 11.91 20.08 2.37
C HIS A 156 13.07 20.56 3.25
N PRO A 157 13.12 21.84 3.64
CA PRO A 157 14.13 22.33 4.58
C PRO A 157 13.87 21.87 6.02
N GLU A 158 12.61 21.57 6.36
CA GLU A 158 12.15 21.13 7.67
C GLU A 158 11.52 19.72 7.56
N PRO A 159 11.44 18.95 8.67
CA PRO A 159 10.75 17.67 8.66
C PRO A 159 9.28 17.79 8.24
N VAL A 160 8.83 16.88 7.38
CA VAL A 160 7.44 16.80 6.95
C VAL A 160 6.61 16.15 8.04
N ASP A 161 5.45 16.72 8.32
CA ASP A 161 4.53 16.19 9.31
C ASP A 161 3.95 14.82 8.89
N GLU A 162 3.91 13.84 9.79
CA GLU A 162 3.37 12.49 9.51
C GLU A 162 1.93 12.52 8.98
N ARG A 163 1.12 13.49 9.44
CA ARG A 163 -0.22 13.70 8.92
C ARG A 163 -0.22 14.03 7.44
N GLU A 164 0.73 14.88 7.03
CA GLU A 164 0.86 15.30 5.65
C GLU A 164 1.32 14.14 4.77
N ILE A 165 2.29 13.36 5.24
CA ILE A 165 2.73 12.11 4.59
C ILE A 165 1.54 11.17 4.39
N GLY A 166 0.77 10.91 5.44
CA GLY A 166 -0.35 9.99 5.32
C GLY A 166 -1.51 10.54 4.46
N ARG A 167 -1.75 11.86 4.45
CA ARG A 167 -2.69 12.49 3.49
C ARG A 167 -2.20 12.36 2.06
N ALA A 168 -0.91 12.59 1.82
CA ALA A 168 -0.27 12.42 0.53
C ALA A 168 -0.39 10.98 0.01
N LEU A 169 -0.35 9.99 0.91
CA LEU A 169 -0.58 8.57 0.63
C LEU A 169 -2.07 8.18 0.55
N GLY A 170 -2.99 9.11 0.82
CA GLY A 170 -4.43 8.87 0.76
C GLY A 170 -5.02 8.13 1.96
N TYR A 171 -4.36 8.13 3.13
CA TYR A 171 -4.88 7.51 4.34
C TYR A 171 -6.03 8.31 4.95
N PRO A 172 -7.06 7.65 5.52
CA PRO A 172 -8.26 8.33 5.99
C PRO A 172 -8.03 9.11 7.30
N LEU A 173 -7.11 8.63 8.13
CA LEU A 173 -6.77 9.19 9.44
C LEU A 173 -5.29 8.95 9.71
N PRO A 174 -4.41 9.75 9.10
CA PRO A 174 -2.99 9.61 9.35
C PRO A 174 -2.65 10.09 10.76
N GLU A 175 -1.57 9.52 11.32
CA GLU A 175 -1.07 9.69 12.70
C GLU A 175 -1.70 8.75 13.74
N GLY A 176 -0.90 8.29 14.70
CA GLY A 176 -1.35 7.56 15.89
C GLY A 176 -0.62 6.23 16.12
N GLY A 177 -0.97 5.54 17.21
CA GLY A 177 -0.30 4.30 17.64
C GLY A 177 -0.98 3.01 17.17
N ALA A 178 -2.16 3.09 16.55
CA ALA A 178 -2.86 1.91 16.04
C ALA A 178 -2.45 1.61 14.60
N THR A 179 -2.46 0.33 14.24
CA THR A 179 -2.16 -0.15 12.88
C THR A 179 -3.42 -0.72 12.26
N VAL A 180 -3.74 -0.28 11.05
CA VAL A 180 -4.82 -0.82 10.24
C VAL A 180 -4.23 -1.46 8.99
N ARG A 181 -4.67 -2.68 8.70
CA ARG A 181 -4.23 -3.45 7.54
C ARG A 181 -5.42 -3.88 6.71
N TYR A 182 -5.28 -3.76 5.40
CA TYR A 182 -6.17 -4.41 4.44
C TYR A 182 -5.49 -5.67 3.94
N ILE A 183 -6.22 -6.77 3.98
CA ILE A 183 -5.69 -8.11 3.83
C ILE A 183 -6.32 -8.76 2.60
N ASP A 184 -5.52 -9.15 1.63
CA ASP A 184 -5.95 -9.99 0.52
C ASP A 184 -6.08 -11.44 1.00
N LYS A 185 -7.30 -11.95 0.98
CA LYS A 185 -7.62 -13.33 1.33
C LYS A 185 -7.40 -14.29 0.16
N SER A 186 -7.30 -13.78 -1.06
CA SER A 186 -7.18 -14.60 -2.27
C SER A 186 -5.72 -14.92 -2.64
N ALA A 187 -4.76 -14.13 -2.15
CA ALA A 187 -3.36 -14.29 -2.51
C ALA A 187 -2.71 -15.59 -1.98
N VAL A 188 -3.15 -16.09 -0.83
CA VAL A 188 -2.59 -17.31 -0.23
C VAL A 188 -2.84 -18.54 -1.12
N ASP A 189 -4.06 -18.65 -1.65
CA ASP A 189 -4.45 -19.74 -2.54
C ASP A 189 -3.68 -19.69 -3.87
N GLU A 190 -3.44 -18.48 -4.39
CA GLU A 190 -2.72 -18.26 -5.65
C GLU A 190 -1.20 -18.45 -5.52
N ALA A 191 -0.63 -18.14 -4.36
CA ALA A 191 0.80 -18.26 -4.09
C ALA A 191 1.26 -19.72 -3.83
N GLY A 192 0.33 -20.69 -3.80
CA GLY A 192 0.65 -22.11 -3.62
C GLY A 192 1.27 -22.44 -2.25
N VAL A 193 1.06 -21.57 -1.25
CA VAL A 193 1.61 -21.72 0.09
C VAL A 193 0.74 -22.70 0.86
N GLY A 194 1.34 -23.76 1.39
CA GLY A 194 0.61 -24.78 2.15
C GLY A 194 -0.25 -24.15 3.26
N VAL A 195 -1.46 -24.71 3.43
CA VAL A 195 -2.58 -24.27 4.30
C VAL A 195 -2.20 -24.01 5.78
N GLY A 196 -0.97 -24.30 6.20
CA GLY A 196 -0.47 -24.08 7.57
C GLY A 196 0.43 -22.86 7.77
N CYS A 197 0.87 -22.15 6.71
CA CYS A 197 1.92 -21.13 6.87
C CYS A 197 1.44 -19.69 6.95
N MET A 198 0.36 -19.26 6.28
CA MET A 198 -0.21 -17.90 6.40
C MET A 198 -1.67 -17.86 5.96
N ALA A 199 -2.50 -17.03 6.59
CA ALA A 199 -3.93 -16.89 6.26
C ALA A 199 -4.26 -15.59 5.46
N ALA A 200 -3.26 -14.74 5.16
CA ALA A 200 -3.50 -13.34 4.82
C ALA A 200 -2.25 -12.64 4.27
N VAL A 201 -2.36 -11.88 3.18
CA VAL A 201 -1.28 -10.99 2.67
C VAL A 201 -1.73 -9.52 2.83
N PRO A 202 -1.01 -8.66 3.56
CA PRO A 202 -1.35 -7.25 3.63
C PRO A 202 -1.14 -6.57 2.29
N VAL A 203 -2.15 -5.82 1.83
CA VAL A 203 -2.14 -5.05 0.58
C VAL A 203 -2.19 -3.54 0.81
N LEU A 204 -2.45 -3.13 2.04
CA LEU A 204 -2.34 -1.76 2.52
C LEU A 204 -2.11 -1.80 4.03
N GLU A 205 -1.16 -1.02 4.53
CA GLU A 205 -0.94 -0.80 5.95
C GLU A 205 -0.81 0.70 6.20
N TYR A 206 -1.44 1.19 7.27
CA TYR A 206 -1.25 2.56 7.74
C TYR A 206 -1.46 2.67 9.24
N PHE A 207 -0.87 3.70 9.82
CA PHE A 207 -1.08 4.06 11.22
C PHE A 207 -2.24 5.05 11.36
N CYS A 208 -3.02 4.90 12.42
CA CYS A 208 -4.10 5.80 12.76
C CYS A 208 -4.23 6.00 14.27
N SER A 209 -5.02 6.99 14.65
CA SER A 209 -5.38 7.26 16.04
C SER A 209 -5.93 6.00 16.70
N ASP A 210 -5.55 5.77 17.96
CA ASP A 210 -6.05 4.68 18.79
C ASP A 210 -7.49 4.92 19.28
N ALA A 211 -7.97 6.16 19.15
CA ALA A 211 -9.32 6.59 19.50
C ALA A 211 -10.05 7.31 18.33
N GLY A 212 -11.35 7.01 18.19
CA GLY A 212 -12.24 7.68 17.23
C GLY A 212 -12.06 7.20 15.79
N GLY A 213 -12.68 7.89 14.83
CA GLY A 213 -12.36 7.70 13.42
C GLY A 213 -12.83 6.40 12.74
N VAL A 214 -13.50 5.52 13.49
CA VAL A 214 -14.03 4.25 12.97
C VAL A 214 -14.89 4.42 11.70
N PRO A 215 -15.82 5.41 11.62
CA PRO A 215 -16.60 5.62 10.41
C PRO A 215 -15.75 5.96 9.17
N GLU A 216 -14.72 6.78 9.33
CA GLU A 216 -13.80 7.19 8.27
C GLU A 216 -13.02 5.98 7.74
N VAL A 217 -12.46 5.17 8.65
CA VAL A 217 -11.73 3.94 8.30
C VAL A 217 -12.63 2.94 7.58
N LEU A 218 -13.86 2.73 8.05
CA LEU A 218 -14.79 1.79 7.41
C LEU A 218 -15.27 2.29 6.03
N ARG A 219 -15.46 3.61 5.86
CA ARG A 219 -15.77 4.19 4.54
C ARG A 219 -14.60 4.01 3.57
N HIS A 220 -13.37 4.24 4.04
CA HIS A 220 -12.16 4.03 3.26
C HIS A 220 -12.02 2.55 2.88
N PHE A 221 -12.15 1.63 3.84
CA PHE A 221 -12.13 0.19 3.58
C PHE A 221 -13.18 -0.23 2.56
N ALA A 222 -14.42 0.22 2.69
CA ALA A 222 -15.48 -0.12 1.73
C ALA A 222 -15.20 0.38 0.30
N ALA A 223 -14.47 1.49 0.13
CA ALA A 223 -14.05 1.95 -1.19
C ALA A 223 -12.99 1.01 -1.80
N TYR A 224 -12.01 0.60 -1.00
CA TYR A 224 -10.93 -0.30 -1.42
C TYR A 224 -11.44 -1.73 -1.65
N GLU A 225 -12.33 -2.23 -0.79
CA GLU A 225 -13.00 -3.51 -0.94
C GLU A 225 -13.78 -3.60 -2.26
N ARG A 226 -14.49 -2.54 -2.66
CA ARG A 226 -15.20 -2.49 -3.95
C ARG A 226 -14.26 -2.57 -5.15
N VAL A 227 -13.09 -1.93 -5.08
CA VAL A 227 -12.05 -2.04 -6.12
C VAL A 227 -11.48 -3.46 -6.16
N TRP A 228 -11.14 -4.02 -5.00
CA TRP A 228 -10.58 -5.35 -4.89
C TRP A 228 -11.54 -6.43 -5.42
N ARG A 229 -12.83 -6.27 -5.14
CA ARG A 229 -13.90 -7.14 -5.65
C ARG A 229 -14.04 -7.07 -7.17
N GLN A 230 -13.91 -5.89 -7.78
CA GLN A 230 -13.87 -5.76 -9.25
C GLN A 230 -12.68 -6.49 -9.88
N LEU A 231 -11.58 -6.64 -9.13
CA LEU A 231 -10.43 -7.43 -9.56
C LEU A 231 -10.64 -8.94 -9.39
N GLY A 232 -11.76 -9.37 -8.81
CA GLY A 232 -12.09 -10.78 -8.56
C GLY A 232 -11.51 -11.34 -7.27
N ARG A 233 -11.12 -10.46 -6.33
CA ARG A 233 -10.45 -10.83 -5.08
C ARG A 233 -11.27 -10.45 -3.85
N ALA A 234 -10.93 -11.06 -2.71
CA ALA A 234 -11.57 -10.81 -1.42
C ALA A 234 -10.63 -10.02 -0.49
N LEU A 235 -11.16 -8.92 0.08
CA LEU A 235 -10.43 -8.07 1.00
C LEU A 235 -10.98 -8.20 2.42
N ALA A 236 -10.13 -8.13 3.42
CA ALA A 236 -10.52 -8.00 4.82
C ALA A 236 -9.79 -6.84 5.48
N ILE A 237 -10.29 -6.41 6.63
CA ILE A 237 -9.67 -5.39 7.47
C ILE A 237 -9.24 -6.03 8.78
N GLU A 238 -8.00 -5.76 9.16
CA GLU A 238 -7.42 -6.07 10.46
C GLU A 238 -7.04 -4.76 11.15
N ALA A 239 -7.21 -4.71 12.47
CA ALA A 239 -6.88 -3.54 13.28
C ALA A 239 -6.19 -3.99 14.58
N GLN A 240 -4.97 -3.52 14.79
CA GLN A 240 -4.18 -3.71 15.99
C GLN A 240 -4.07 -2.39 16.75
N GLY A 241 -4.19 -2.41 18.08
CA GLY A 241 -4.18 -1.19 18.89
C GLY A 241 -5.46 -0.35 18.81
N HIS A 242 -6.48 -0.76 18.05
CA HIS A 242 -7.75 -0.04 17.92
C HIS A 242 -8.97 -0.96 18.24
N PRO A 243 -9.38 -1.06 19.51
CA PRO A 243 -10.38 -2.04 19.95
C PRO A 243 -11.77 -1.80 19.34
N GLU A 244 -12.18 -0.53 19.20
CA GLU A 244 -13.48 -0.16 18.62
C GLU A 244 -13.56 -0.56 17.14
N LEU A 245 -12.52 -0.25 16.36
CA LEU A 245 -12.43 -0.63 14.96
C LEU A 245 -12.41 -2.14 14.80
N ARG A 246 -11.72 -2.87 15.68
CA ARG A 246 -11.73 -4.34 15.66
C ARG A 246 -13.14 -4.92 15.84
N VAL A 247 -13.93 -4.39 16.77
CA VAL A 247 -15.33 -4.81 16.96
C VAL A 247 -16.18 -4.45 15.73
N ALA A 248 -15.98 -3.27 15.16
CA ALA A 248 -16.72 -2.82 13.99
C ALA A 248 -16.38 -3.65 12.73
N ALA A 249 -15.10 -3.98 12.54
CA ALA A 249 -14.61 -4.88 11.48
C ALA A 249 -15.25 -6.27 11.57
N MET A 250 -15.34 -6.85 12.77
CA MET A 250 -16.04 -8.13 12.97
C MET A 250 -17.52 -8.06 12.60
N ARG A 251 -18.20 -6.94 12.92
CA ARG A 251 -19.60 -6.72 12.54
C ARG A 251 -19.76 -6.55 11.03
N HIS A 252 -18.84 -5.85 10.37
CA HIS A 252 -18.80 -5.72 8.91
C HIS A 252 -18.67 -7.09 8.23
N ALA A 253 -17.70 -7.90 8.65
CA ALA A 253 -17.46 -9.23 8.11
C ALA A 253 -18.70 -10.15 8.24
N ARG A 254 -19.38 -10.13 9.39
CA ARG A 254 -20.62 -10.91 9.60
C ARG A 254 -21.76 -10.49 8.69
N ARG A 255 -21.88 -9.20 8.37
CA ARG A 255 -22.92 -8.69 7.47
C ARG A 255 -22.69 -9.12 6.03
N GLU A 256 -21.44 -9.14 5.57
CA GLU A 256 -21.12 -9.61 4.23
C GLU A 256 -21.29 -11.13 4.08
N MET A 257 -21.05 -11.93 5.13
CA MET A 257 -21.33 -13.38 5.10
C MET A 257 -22.82 -13.73 5.08
N ALA A 258 -23.70 -12.81 5.47
CA ALA A 258 -25.14 -13.01 5.49
C ALA A 258 -25.84 -12.60 4.18
N ARG A 259 -25.10 -12.07 3.21
CA ARG A 259 -25.58 -11.65 1.89
C ARG A 259 -25.21 -12.68 0.83
#